data_AF-A0A962AN48-F1
#
_entry.id   AF-A0A962AN48-F1
#
_cell.length_a   1.000
_cell.length_b   1.000
_cell.length_c   1.000
_cell.angle_alpha   90.00
_cell.angle_beta   90.00
_cell.angle_gamma   90.00
#
_symmetry.space_group_name_H-M   'P 1'
#
loop_
_entity.id
_entity.type
_entity.pdbx_description
1 polymer ?
#
loop_
_entity_poly.entity_id
_entity_poly.type
_entity_poly.pdbx_seq_one_letter_code
_entity_poly.pdbx_strand_id
1 'polypeptide(L)' 'MTDLIVKEDKIIERILSTELVRVTERAAVSSARLRGRGDEKAADQAAVDAMRRELNRLPIHGRVV' A
#
# COMPACT_ATOMS: atom_id res chain seq x y z
N MET A 1 31.13 -1.02 -22.46
CA MET A 1 30.55 -0.07 -21.49
C MET A 1 29.23 0.37 -22.06
N THR A 2 28.16 -0.34 -21.69
CA THR A 2 26.80 -0.04 -22.14
C THR A 2 26.17 0.75 -21.01
N ASP A 3 25.87 2.01 -21.26
CA ASP A 3 25.17 2.86 -20.30
C ASP A 3 23.78 2.25 -20.06
N LEU A 4 23.57 1.67 -18.88
CA LEU A 4 22.24 1.34 -18.39
C LEU A 4 21.51 2.66 -18.11
N ILE A 5 20.99 3.28 -19.16
CA ILE A 5 20.00 4.35 -19.05
C ILE A 5 18.70 3.67 -18.62
N VAL A 6 18.52 3.51 -17.31
CA VAL A 6 17.24 3.08 -16.75
C VAL A 6 16.24 4.21 -16.99
N LYS A 7 15.24 3.94 -17.82
CA LYS A 7 14.16 4.87 -18.13
C LYS A 7 13.47 5.33 -16.84
N GLU A 8 13.27 6.63 -16.67
CA GLU A 8 12.68 7.23 -15.46
C GLU A 8 11.32 6.61 -15.10
N ASP A 9 10.51 6.26 -16.11
CA ASP A 9 9.26 5.52 -15.96
C ASP A 9 9.42 4.19 -15.18
N LYS A 10 10.50 3.44 -15.45
CA LYS A 10 10.78 2.16 -14.77
C LYS A 10 11.16 2.35 -13.31
N ILE A 11 11.79 3.48 -12.97
CA ILE A 11 12.14 3.81 -11.59
C ILE A 11 10.86 4.10 -10.80
N ILE A 12 9.96 4.89 -11.37
CA ILE A 12 8.64 5.18 -10.79
C ILE A 12 7.83 3.88 -10.63
N GLU A 13 7.77 3.04 -11.67
CA GLU A 13 7.06 1.76 -11.63
C GLU A 13 7.55 0.87 -10.49
N ARG A 14 8.87 0.74 -10.33
CA ARG A 14 9.46 -0.09 -9.27
C ARG A 14 9.23 0.47 -7.88
N ILE A 15 9.31 1.78 -7.72
CA ILE A 15 9.03 2.46 -6.44
C ILE A 15 7.57 2.25 -6.07
N LEU A 16 6.64 2.56 -6.98
CA LEU A 16 5.21 2.39 -6.74
C LEU A 16 4.86 0.92 -6.45
N SER A 17 5.43 -0.03 -7.18
CA SER A 17 5.21 -1.46 -6.93
C SER A 17 5.61 -1.86 -5.51
N THR A 18 6.78 -1.39 -5.04
CA THR A 18 7.27 -1.70 -3.69
C THR A 18 6.43 -1.04 -2.61
N GLU A 19 6.02 0.22 -2.83
CA GLU A 19 5.21 0.95 -1.86
C GLU A 19 3.77 0.39 -1.77
N LEU A 20 3.20 -0.09 -2.88
CA LEU A 20 1.90 -0.77 -2.86
C LEU A 20 1.94 -2.08 -2.06
N VAL A 21 3.04 -2.83 -2.12
CA VAL A 21 3.24 -4.00 -1.23
C VAL A 21 3.15 -3.57 0.23
N ARG A 22 3.82 -2.47 0.63
CA ARG A 22 3.75 -1.95 2.00
C ARG A 22 2.33 -1.55 2.41
N VAL A 23 1.55 -0.93 1.52
CA VAL A 23 0.14 -0.60 1.79
C VAL A 23 -0.63 -1.87 2.19
N THR A 24 -0.48 -2.95 1.43
CA THR A 24 -1.16 -4.23 1.71
C THR A 24 -0.65 -4.91 2.98
N GLU A 25 0.65 -4.88 3.25
CA GLU A 25 1.22 -5.41 4.50
C GLU A 25 0.66 -4.69 5.72
N ARG A 26 0.57 -3.36 5.68
CA ARG A 26 0.02 -2.57 6.78
C ARG A 26 -1.46 -2.83 6.99
N ALA A 27 -2.23 -2.99 5.91
CA ALA A 27 -3.63 -3.38 5.98
C ALA A 27 -3.81 -4.74 6.67
N ALA A 28 -3.05 -5.75 6.24
CA ALA A 28 -3.10 -7.11 6.77
C ALA A 28 -2.68 -7.16 8.25
N VAL A 29 -1.61 -6.46 8.63
CA VAL A 29 -1.17 -6.40 10.04
C VAL A 29 -2.20 -5.71 10.93
N SER A 30 -2.87 -4.68 10.42
CA SER A 30 -3.89 -3.95 11.17
C SER A 30 -5.13 -4.82 11.42
N SER A 31 -5.66 -5.49 10.39
CA SER A 31 -6.80 -6.39 10.52
C SER A 31 -6.49 -7.65 11.32
N ALA A 32 -5.27 -8.20 11.20
CA ALA A 32 -4.84 -9.39 11.93
C ALA A 32 -4.94 -9.24 13.46
N ARG A 33 -4.84 -8.02 14.00
CA ARG A 33 -5.01 -7.75 15.44
C ARG A 33 -6.41 -8.05 15.97
N LEU A 34 -7.40 -8.07 15.07
CA LEU A 34 -8.81 -8.33 15.36
C LEU A 34 -9.24 -9.75 14.94
N ARG A 35 -8.31 -10.58 14.46
CA ARG A 35 -8.60 -11.97 14.07
C ARG A 35 -9.17 -12.77 15.23
N GLY A 36 -10.27 -13.48 14.97
CA GLY A 36 -10.93 -14.34 15.95
C GLY A 36 -11.84 -13.61 16.95
N ARG A 37 -12.04 -12.29 16.80
CA ARG A 37 -12.90 -11.51 17.71
C ARG A 37 -14.38 -11.46 17.31
N GLY A 38 -14.73 -11.98 16.14
CA GLY A 38 -16.11 -11.94 15.62
C GLY A 38 -16.60 -10.54 15.21
N ASP A 39 -15.72 -9.53 15.22
CA ASP A 39 -16.05 -8.15 14.86
C ASP A 39 -15.48 -7.81 13.48
N GLU A 40 -16.23 -8.18 12.44
CA GLU A 40 -15.88 -7.96 11.03
C GLU A 40 -15.71 -6.47 10.71
N LYS A 41 -16.65 -5.62 11.17
CA LYS A 41 -16.65 -4.19 10.85
C LYS A 41 -15.44 -3.48 11.43
N ALA A 42 -15.05 -3.80 12.66
CA ALA A 42 -13.84 -3.24 13.24
C ALA A 42 -12.58 -3.72 12.49
N ALA A 43 -12.54 -4.99 12.07
CA ALA A 43 -11.42 -5.54 11.32
C ALA A 43 -11.26 -4.87 9.93
N ASP A 44 -12.38 -4.66 9.23
CA ASP A 44 -12.40 -3.98 7.94
C ASP A 44 -12.00 -2.51 8.09
N GLN A 45 -12.57 -1.78 9.07
CA GLN A 45 -12.20 -0.40 9.33
C GLN A 45 -10.71 -0.25 9.65
N ALA A 46 -10.16 -1.16 10.47
CA ALA A 46 -8.73 -1.17 10.79
C ALA A 46 -7.84 -1.36 9.55
N ALA A 47 -8.28 -2.19 8.59
CA ALA A 47 -7.59 -2.37 7.31
C ALA A 47 -7.67 -1.12 6.43
N VAL A 48 -8.87 -0.57 6.25
CA VAL A 48 -9.13 0.62 5.41
C VAL A 48 -8.36 1.84 5.93
N ASP A 49 -8.34 2.07 7.24
CA ASP A 49 -7.61 3.18 7.85
C ASP A 49 -6.09 3.04 7.68
N ALA A 50 -5.58 1.81 7.69
CA ALA A 50 -4.18 1.55 7.42
C ALA A 50 -3.86 1.79 5.94
N MET A 51 -4.67 1.25 5.02
CA MET A 51 -4.50 1.46 3.58
C MET A 51 -4.54 2.93 3.22
N ARG A 52 -5.53 3.69 3.70
CA ARG A 52 -5.68 5.12 3.42
C ARG A 52 -4.49 5.92 3.96
N ARG A 53 -3.99 5.60 5.15
CA ARG A 53 -2.79 6.27 5.70
C ARG A 53 -1.54 6.03 4.86
N GLU A 54 -1.31 4.80 4.41
CA GLU A 54 -0.13 4.49 3.59
C GLU A 54 -0.25 5.06 2.18
N LEU A 55 -1.43 4.97 1.55
CA LEU A 55 -1.67 5.57 0.23
C LEU A 55 -1.47 7.08 0.22
N ASN A 56 -1.88 7.78 1.29
CA ASN A 56 -1.70 9.23 1.43
C ASN A 56 -0.22 9.65 1.61
N ARG A 57 0.70 8.72 1.85
CA ARG A 57 2.15 9.00 1.93
C ARG A 57 2.84 8.87 0.57
N LEU A 58 2.17 8.28 -0.42
CA LEU A 58 2.75 8.07 -1.73
C LEU A 58 2.72 9.38 -2.52
N PRO A 59 3.77 9.70 -3.31
CA PRO A 59 3.81 10.87 -4.17
C PRO A 59 2.97 10.63 -5.43
N ILE A 60 1.66 10.39 -5.27
CA ILE A 60 0.72 10.11 -6.34
C ILE A 60 -0.50 11.01 -6.27
N HIS A 61 -1.09 11.31 -7.43
CA HIS A 61 -2.40 11.93 -7.54
C HIS A 61 -3.42 10.87 -7.98
N GLY A 62 -3.75 9.96 -7.05
CA GLY A 62 -4.64 8.83 -7.30
C GLY A 62 -6.12 9.14 -7.06
N ARG A 63 -7.01 8.45 -7.78
CA ARG A 63 -8.47 8.46 -7.57
C ARG A 63 -8.93 7.02 -7.29
N VAL A 64 -9.64 6.82 -6.19
CA VAL A 64 -10.34 5.56 -5.91
C VAL A 64 -11.55 5.46 -6.85
N VAL A 65 -11.72 4.33 -7.54
CA VAL A 65 -12.81 4.07 -8.49
C VAL A 65 -13.65 2.89 -8.06
#